data_AF-A0A284SBG8-F1
#
_entry.id   AF-A0A284SBG8-F1
#
_cell.length_a   1.000
_cell.length_b   1.000
_cell.length_c   1.000
_cell.angle_alpha   90.00
_cell.angle_beta   90.00
_cell.angle_gamma   90.00
#
_symmetry.space_group_name_H-M   'P 1'
#
loop_
_entity.id
_entity.type
_entity.pdbx_description
1 polymer ?
#
loop_
_entity_poly.entity_id
_entity_poly.type
_entity_poly.pdbx_seq_one_letter_code
_entity_poly.pdbx_strand_id
1 'polypeptide(L)'
;MTPTVHWHLVFQVFEWWISNFSAVNKDCAIRCITFKVTLDLSQPPSQGEHPALKWEDLWKRLDDCLASYKMALLKRVSITFEPRPPEWDLMKARMESNFPGLKRLGRELVLEAQVYNEMGRANRY
;
A
#
# COMPACT_ATOMS: atom_id res chain seq x y z
N MET A 1 21.30 -10.41 -16.73
CA MET A 1 20.02 -10.70 -16.07
C MET A 1 19.40 -9.35 -15.70
N THR A 2 18.27 -9.01 -16.30
CA THR A 2 17.51 -7.81 -15.95
C THR A 2 16.85 -8.03 -14.59
N PRO A 3 16.98 -7.11 -13.62
CA PRO A 3 16.27 -7.22 -12.35
C PRO A 3 14.78 -7.08 -12.62
N THR A 4 14.06 -8.20 -12.54
CA THR A 4 12.60 -8.23 -12.62
C THR A 4 12.05 -7.46 -11.43
N VAL A 5 11.37 -6.34 -11.67
CA VAL A 5 10.83 -5.53 -10.58
C VAL A 5 9.92 -6.40 -9.70
N HIS A 6 10.19 -6.40 -8.39
CA HIS A 6 9.60 -7.29 -7.38
C HIS A 6 8.12 -7.01 -7.05
N TRP A 7 7.35 -6.46 -7.99
CA TRP A 7 5.92 -6.17 -7.80
C TRP A 7 5.11 -7.40 -7.42
N HIS A 8 5.47 -8.58 -7.92
CA HIS A 8 4.85 -9.83 -7.51
C HIS A 8 5.05 -10.12 -6.01
N LEU A 9 6.24 -9.82 -5.46
CA LEU A 9 6.49 -9.98 -4.02
C LEU A 9 5.69 -8.98 -3.21
N VAL A 10 5.60 -7.73 -3.67
CA VAL A 10 4.77 -6.71 -3.01
C VAL A 10 3.29 -7.15 -2.97
N PHE A 11 2.77 -7.68 -4.08
CA PHE A 11 1.43 -8.26 -4.13
C PHE A 11 1.26 -9.38 -3.08
N GLN A 12 2.19 -10.34 -3.05
CA GLN A 12 2.17 -11.44 -2.08
C GLN A 12 2.26 -10.97 -0.62
N VAL A 13 3.02 -9.91 -0.34
CA VAL A 13 3.09 -9.31 1.00
C VAL A 13 1.74 -8.72 1.40
N PHE A 14 1.04 -8.03 0.49
CA PHE A 14 -0.31 -7.56 0.77
C PHE A 14 -1.31 -8.70 0.97
N GLU A 15 -1.27 -9.75 0.15
CA GLU A 15 -2.07 -10.99 0.34
C GLU A 15 -1.85 -11.59 1.73
N TRP A 16 -0.59 -11.66 2.14
CA TRP A 16 -0.22 -12.17 3.44
C TRP A 16 -0.79 -11.29 4.56
N TRP A 17 -0.69 -9.97 4.45
CA TRP A 17 -1.29 -9.05 5.43
C TRP A 17 -2.82 -9.12 5.48
N ILE A 18 -3.50 -9.21 4.32
CA ILE A 18 -4.94 -9.41 4.25
C ILE A 18 -5.35 -10.69 4.99
N SER A 19 -4.59 -11.78 4.79
CA SER A 19 -4.84 -13.05 5.47
C SER A 19 -4.67 -12.91 6.99
N ASN A 20 -3.62 -12.23 7.45
CA ASN A 20 -3.37 -11.99 8.87
C ASN A 20 -4.46 -11.13 9.51
N PHE A 21 -4.82 -10.00 8.88
CA PHE A 21 -5.87 -9.12 9.37
C PHE A 21 -7.24 -9.80 9.43
N SER A 22 -7.54 -10.68 8.47
CA SER A 22 -8.76 -11.47 8.45
C SER A 22 -8.84 -12.46 9.62
N ALA A 23 -7.68 -12.96 10.07
CA ALA A 23 -7.56 -13.88 11.19
C ALA A 23 -7.58 -13.19 12.58
N VAL A 24 -7.49 -11.86 12.64
CA VAL A 24 -7.52 -11.14 13.93
C VAL A 24 -8.85 -11.38 14.66
N ASN A 25 -8.77 -11.43 15.99
CA ASN A 25 -9.93 -11.57 16.85
C ASN A 25 -10.78 -10.29 16.87
N LYS A 26 -12.05 -10.45 17.25
CA LYS A 26 -12.88 -9.32 17.70
C LYS A 26 -12.11 -8.69 18.88
N ASP A 27 -11.91 -7.37 18.85
CA ASP A 27 -11.12 -6.58 19.84
C ASP A 27 -9.64 -6.33 19.48
N CYS A 28 -9.32 -6.27 18.18
CA CYS A 28 -8.03 -5.75 17.73
C CYS A 28 -7.76 -4.32 18.24
N ALA A 29 -6.66 -4.14 18.97
CA ALA A 29 -6.24 -2.82 19.46
C ALA A 29 -5.49 -1.97 18.42
N ILE A 30 -5.36 -2.44 17.17
CA ILE A 30 -4.69 -1.70 16.10
C ILE A 30 -5.49 -0.44 15.75
N ARG A 31 -4.86 0.71 15.92
CA ARG A 31 -5.44 2.02 15.59
C ARG A 31 -4.91 2.61 14.29
N CYS A 32 -3.68 2.25 13.93
CA CYS A 32 -2.99 2.78 12.75
C CYS A 32 -2.23 1.66 12.06
N ILE A 33 -2.26 1.65 10.72
CA ILE A 33 -1.47 0.75 9.88
C ILE A 33 -0.72 1.61 8.86
N THR A 34 0.56 1.32 8.66
CA THR A 34 1.39 2.00 7.67
C THR A 34 2.12 0.97 6.83
N PHE A 35 1.86 1.01 5.52
CA PHE A 35 2.58 0.25 4.51
C PHE A 35 3.57 1.16 3.83
N LYS A 36 4.86 0.83 3.94
CA LYS A 36 5.92 1.50 3.19
C LYS A 36 6.45 0.56 2.12
N VAL A 37 6.10 0.82 0.87
CA VAL A 37 6.53 0.06 -0.30
C VAL A 37 7.80 0.71 -0.81
N THR A 38 8.95 0.18 -0.37
CA THR A 38 10.25 0.62 -0.87
C THR A 38 10.76 -0.37 -1.90
N LEU A 39 10.98 0.10 -3.13
CA LEU A 39 11.59 -0.68 -4.19
C LEU A 39 12.97 -0.14 -4.53
N ASP A 40 13.93 -1.05 -4.61
CA ASP A 40 15.21 -0.78 -5.23
C ASP A 40 15.04 -0.77 -6.74
N LEU A 41 14.71 0.41 -7.28
CA LEU A 41 14.67 0.65 -8.71
C LEU A 41 16.08 0.98 -9.22
N SER A 42 16.99 0.00 -9.13
CA SER A 42 18.28 0.04 -9.84
C SER A 42 18.12 0.17 -11.37
N GLN A 43 16.90 -0.02 -11.87
CA GLN A 43 16.48 0.37 -13.22
C GLN A 43 15.19 1.18 -13.15
N PRO A 44 15.06 2.27 -13.95
CA PRO A 44 13.80 2.99 -14.06
C PRO A 44 12.70 2.02 -14.48
N PRO A 45 11.48 2.17 -13.95
CA PRO A 45 10.39 1.26 -14.28
C PRO A 45 10.26 1.22 -15.80
N SER A 46 10.37 0.02 -16.36
CA SER A 46 10.24 -0.24 -17.80
C SER A 46 8.97 0.44 -18.30
N GLN A 47 9.06 1.17 -19.42
CA GLN A 47 7.92 1.85 -20.06
C GLN A 47 6.70 0.92 -20.11
N GLY A 48 5.66 1.27 -19.35
CA GLY A 48 4.45 0.48 -19.17
C GLY A 48 3.71 0.87 -17.89
N GLU A 49 2.40 0.62 -17.88
CA GLU A 49 1.55 0.92 -16.72
C GLU A 49 2.08 0.23 -15.45
N HIS A 50 2.19 1.00 -14.37
CA HIS A 50 2.60 0.49 -13.07
C HIS A 50 1.73 -0.70 -12.60
N PRO A 51 2.28 -1.87 -12.21
CA PRO A 51 1.49 -3.07 -11.92
C PRO A 51 0.41 -2.90 -10.87
N ALA A 52 0.61 -2.01 -9.88
CA ALA A 52 -0.40 -1.69 -8.88
C ALA A 52 -1.70 -1.08 -9.46
N LEU A 53 -1.68 -0.57 -10.70
CA LEU A 53 -2.88 -0.15 -11.42
C LEU A 53 -3.82 -1.33 -11.74
N LYS A 54 -3.30 -2.57 -11.75
CA LYS A 54 -4.06 -3.81 -11.99
C LYS A 54 -4.47 -4.52 -10.70
N TRP A 55 -4.16 -3.95 -9.52
CA TRP A 55 -4.42 -4.57 -8.22
C TRP A 55 -5.77 -4.19 -7.62
N GLU A 56 -6.76 -3.86 -8.46
CA GLU A 56 -8.09 -3.43 -8.01
C GLU A 56 -8.72 -4.41 -7.00
N ASP A 57 -8.71 -5.70 -7.32
CA ASP A 57 -9.22 -6.76 -6.45
C ASP A 57 -8.46 -6.85 -5.11
N LEU A 58 -7.13 -6.71 -5.14
CA LEU A 58 -6.31 -6.71 -3.92
C LEU A 58 -6.67 -5.52 -3.02
N TRP A 59 -6.84 -4.33 -3.59
CA TRP A 59 -7.20 -3.14 -2.82
C TRP A 59 -8.59 -3.25 -2.21
N LYS A 60 -9.56 -3.78 -2.94
CA LYS A 60 -10.91 -4.03 -2.40
C LYS A 60 -10.89 -5.05 -1.27
N ARG A 61 -10.15 -6.16 -1.42
CA ARG A 61 -10.01 -7.15 -0.33
C ARG A 61 -9.31 -6.57 0.89
N LEU A 62 -8.32 -5.69 0.70
CA LEU A 62 -7.69 -4.95 1.79
C LEU A 62 -8.69 -4.00 2.47
N ASP A 63 -9.48 -3.25 1.70
CA ASP A 63 -10.55 -2.38 2.21
C ASP A 63 -11.56 -3.18 3.04
N ASP A 64 -12.12 -4.26 2.51
CA ASP A 64 -13.09 -5.10 3.20
C ASP A 64 -12.54 -5.65 4.51
N CYS A 65 -11.29 -6.12 4.48
CA CYS A 65 -10.60 -6.65 5.65
C CYS A 65 -10.41 -5.57 6.73
N LEU A 66 -9.92 -4.40 6.32
CA LEU A 66 -9.67 -3.28 7.22
C LEU A 66 -10.95 -2.57 7.65
N ALA A 67 -12.05 -2.70 6.91
CA ALA A 67 -13.38 -2.18 7.22
C ALA A 67 -14.18 -3.11 8.17
N SER A 68 -13.71 -4.35 8.36
CA SER A 68 -14.36 -5.34 9.24
C SER A 68 -14.57 -4.82 10.67
N TYR A 69 -15.61 -5.34 11.33
CA TYR A 69 -15.88 -5.09 12.75
C TYR A 69 -14.72 -5.56 13.65
N LYS A 70 -13.91 -6.51 13.18
CA LYS A 70 -12.70 -6.96 13.88
C LYS A 70 -11.66 -5.84 14.04
N MET A 71 -11.65 -4.90 13.11
CA MET A 71 -10.78 -3.72 13.10
C MET A 71 -11.50 -2.46 13.60
N ALA A 72 -12.47 -2.60 14.53
CA ALA A 72 -13.30 -1.49 15.01
C ALA A 72 -12.51 -0.25 15.46
N LEU A 73 -11.35 -0.45 16.10
CA LEU A 73 -10.50 0.62 16.63
C LEU A 73 -9.58 1.27 15.59
N LEU A 74 -9.51 0.73 14.37
CA LEU A 74 -8.71 1.29 13.29
C LEU A 74 -9.22 2.70 12.94
N LYS A 75 -8.30 3.66 12.93
CA LYS A 75 -8.54 5.07 12.62
C LYS A 75 -7.84 5.53 11.35
N ARG A 76 -6.64 5.02 11.08
CA ARG A 76 -5.81 5.47 9.95
C ARG A 76 -5.11 4.31 9.25
N VAL A 77 -5.11 4.35 7.93
CA VAL A 77 -4.32 3.48 7.06
C VAL A 77 -3.49 4.36 6.15
N SER A 78 -2.19 4.11 6.07
CA SER A 78 -1.29 4.83 5.18
C SER A 78 -0.57 3.86 4.26
N ILE A 79 -0.46 4.21 2.98
CA ILE A 79 0.31 3.46 1.98
C ILE A 79 1.23 4.46 1.26
N THR A 80 2.54 4.26 1.41
CA THR A 80 3.56 5.11 0.81
C THR A 80 4.40 4.32 -0.19
N PHE A 81 4.52 4.83 -1.42
CA PHE A 81 5.42 4.27 -2.44
C PHE A 81 6.73 5.06 -2.54
N GLU A 82 7.85 4.37 -2.47
CA GLU A 82 9.20 4.95 -2.61
C GLU A 82 10.06 4.04 -3.52
N PRO A 83 10.61 4.54 -4.64
CA PRO A 83 10.43 5.88 -5.19
C PRO A 83 9.01 6.14 -5.70
N ARG A 84 8.68 7.43 -5.87
CA ARG A 84 7.41 7.89 -6.43
C ARG A 84 7.24 7.36 -7.86
N PRO A 85 6.15 6.60 -8.13
CA PRO A 85 5.84 6.16 -9.48
C PRO A 85 5.62 7.35 -10.43
N PRO A 86 6.03 7.27 -11.70
CA PRO A 86 5.75 8.31 -12.70
C PRO A 86 4.26 8.60 -12.86
N GLU A 87 3.43 7.57 -12.80
CA GLU A 87 1.97 7.62 -12.96
C GLU A 87 1.24 7.82 -11.62
N TRP A 88 1.90 8.38 -10.61
CA TRP A 88 1.40 8.45 -9.24
C TRP A 88 -0.01 9.04 -9.12
N ASP A 89 -0.31 10.15 -9.80
CA ASP A 89 -1.61 10.80 -9.62
C ASP A 89 -2.77 9.96 -10.17
N LEU A 90 -2.56 9.27 -11.30
CA LEU A 90 -3.50 8.29 -11.84
C LEU A 90 -3.63 7.07 -10.92
N MET A 91 -2.51 6.56 -10.43
CA MET A 91 -2.47 5.41 -9.53
C MET A 91 -3.19 5.72 -8.21
N LYS A 92 -2.91 6.88 -7.61
CA LYS A 92 -3.56 7.37 -6.40
C LYS A 92 -5.06 7.44 -6.58
N ALA A 93 -5.56 8.09 -7.64
CA ALA A 93 -6.99 8.21 -7.88
C ALA A 93 -7.69 6.83 -8.03
N ARG A 94 -7.08 5.91 -8.79
CA ARG A 94 -7.61 4.53 -8.93
C ARG A 94 -7.55 3.74 -7.63
N MET A 95 -6.48 3.90 -6.84
CA MET A 95 -6.36 3.24 -5.55
C MET A 95 -7.42 3.76 -4.57
N GLU A 96 -7.59 5.07 -4.44
CA GLU A 96 -8.58 5.69 -3.55
C GLU A 96 -10.00 5.21 -3.86
N SER A 97 -10.36 5.02 -5.13
CA SER A 97 -11.69 4.49 -5.49
C SER A 97 -11.96 3.07 -5.00
N ASN A 98 -10.92 2.32 -4.63
CA ASN A 98 -11.02 0.95 -4.12
C ASN A 98 -11.17 0.84 -2.60
N PHE A 99 -11.24 1.95 -1.86
CA PHE A 99 -11.43 1.96 -0.41
C PHE A 99 -12.78 2.58 0.07
N PRO A 100 -13.95 2.13 -0.43
CA PRO A 100 -15.24 2.68 -0.02
C PRO A 100 -15.60 2.35 1.43
N GLY A 101 -15.17 1.20 1.95
CA GLY A 101 -15.45 0.72 3.30
C GLY A 101 -14.79 1.57 4.37
N LEU A 102 -13.49 1.85 4.23
CA LEU A 102 -12.77 2.77 5.13
C LEU A 102 -13.42 4.16 5.13
N LYS A 103 -13.74 4.69 3.95
CA LYS A 103 -14.39 6.00 3.79
C LYS A 103 -15.74 6.05 4.50
N ARG A 104 -16.59 5.04 4.32
CA ARG A 104 -17.92 4.96 4.95
C ARG A 104 -17.83 4.93 6.48
N LEU A 105 -16.78 4.33 7.03
CA LEU A 105 -16.56 4.22 8.46
C LEU A 105 -15.83 5.44 9.06
N GLY A 106 -15.53 6.47 8.26
CA GLY A 106 -14.77 7.64 8.69
C GLY A 106 -13.33 7.31 9.09
N ARG A 107 -12.77 6.22 8.55
CA ARG A 107 -11.36 5.86 8.71
C ARG A 107 -10.53 6.61 7.68
N GLU A 108 -9.43 7.19 8.12
CA GLU A 108 -8.56 7.98 7.27
C GLU A 108 -7.70 7.06 6.40
N LEU A 109 -7.73 7.29 5.09
CA LEU A 109 -6.81 6.69 4.12
C LEU A 109 -5.82 7.75 3.64
N VAL A 110 -4.54 7.47 3.80
CA VAL A 110 -3.45 8.36 3.37
C VAL A 110 -2.63 7.63 2.30
N LEU A 111 -2.73 8.09 1.06
CA LEU A 111 -1.91 7.60 -0.04
C LEU A 111 -0.83 8.62 -0.38
N GLU A 112 0.42 8.21 -0.31
CA GLU A 112 1.58 9.06 -0.55
C GLU A 112 2.64 8.40 -1.45
N ALA A 113 3.48 9.24 -2.04
CA ALA A 113 4.64 8.79 -2.78
C ALA A 113 5.82 9.73 -2.56
N GLN A 114 7.00 9.18 -2.31
CA GLN A 114 8.20 9.93 -1.99
C GLN A 114 9.26 9.73 -3.07
N VAL A 115 9.92 10.82 -3.49
CA VAL A 115 11.07 10.72 -4.40
C VAL A 115 12.23 10.08 -3.63
N TYR A 116 12.96 9.16 -4.27
CA TYR A 116 14.15 8.55 -3.68
C TYR A 116 15.15 9.66 -3.34
N ASN A 117 15.47 9.82 -2.05
CA ASN A 117 16.38 10.85 -1.60
C ASN A 117 17.70 10.19 -1.19
N GLU A 118 18.61 10.04 -2.15
CA GLU A 118 19.94 9.42 -1.96
C GLU A 118 20.72 10.07 -0.80
N MET A 119 20.49 11.36 -0.54
CA MET A 119 21.19 12.12 0.50
C MET A 119 20.75 11.78 1.94
N GLY A 120 19.63 11.10 2.15
CA GLY A 120 19.11 10.79 3.50
C GLY A 120 19.72 9.56 4.20
N ARG A 121 20.50 8.76 3.46
CA ARG A 121 21.18 7.56 4.00
C ARG A 121 22.66 7.77 4.26
N ALA A 122 23.29 8.76 3.61
CA ALA A 122 24.71 9.07 3.80
C ALA A 122 25.04 9.65 5.20
N ASN A 123 24.03 10.16 5.93
CA ASN A 123 24.20 10.73 7.28
C ASN A 123 23.71 9.83 8.42
N ARG A 124 23.57 8.51 8.18
CA ARG A 124 23.15 7.54 9.21
C ARG A 124 24.17 6.43 9.43
N TYR A 125 25.45 6.79 9.47
CA TYR A 125 26.53 6.00 10.06
C TYR A 125 27.54 6.93 10.74
#